data_AF-A0A177JK94-F1
#
_entry.id   AF-A0A177JK94-F1
#
_cell.length_a   1.000
_cell.length_b   1.000
_cell.length_c   1.000
_cell.angle_alpha   90.00
_cell.angle_beta   90.00
_cell.angle_gamma   90.00
#
_symmetry.space_group_name_H-M   'P 1'
#
loop_
_entity.id
_entity.type
_entity.pdbx_description
1 polymer ?
#
loop_
_entity_poly.entity_id
_entity_poly.type
_entity_poly.pdbx_seq_one_letter_code
_entity_poly.pdbx_strand_id
1 'polypeptide(L)'
;MTIIPVLLILAGIVLWKFTRRAAFNRRNEYGVEVFNSYGHMQGRRFIEKTLRFGAVILVLVGIGHAIAPHQGSSSAAPVETSHPKK
;
A
#
# COMPACT_ATOMS: atom_id res chain seq x y z
N MET A 1 14.39 2.57 12.18
CA MET A 1 13.22 2.79 11.31
C MET A 1 13.10 1.61 10.36
N THR A 2 11.97 0.91 10.36
CA THR A 2 11.74 -0.20 9.42
C THR A 2 11.41 0.36 8.03
N ILE A 3 11.94 -0.26 6.96
CA ILE A 3 11.71 0.20 5.58
C ILE A 3 10.34 -0.19 5.02
N ILE A 4 9.70 -1.20 5.62
CA ILE A 4 8.39 -1.74 5.25
C ILE A 4 7.30 -0.67 5.11
N PRO A 5 7.04 0.21 6.09
CA PRO A 5 6.02 1.26 5.95
C PRO A 5 6.28 2.20 4.77
N VAL A 6 7.55 2.54 4.51
CA VAL A 6 7.94 3.39 3.38
C VAL A 6 7.62 2.71 2.05
N LEU A 7 7.92 1.41 1.92
CA LEU A 7 7.61 0.63 0.72
C LEU A 7 6.11 0.53 0.47
N LEU A 8 5.31 0.31 1.52
CA LEU A 8 3.84 0.23 1.40
C LEU A 8 3.23 1.56 0.92
N ILE A 9 3.67 2.67 1.50
CA ILE A 9 3.24 4.01 1.09
C ILE A 9 3.65 4.28 -0.36
N LEU A 10 4.90 3.99 -0.72
CA LEU A 10 5.41 4.23 -2.07
C LEU A 10 4.65 3.39 -3.10
N ALA A 11 4.42 2.10 -2.81
CA ALA A 11 3.64 1.21 -3.67
C ALA A 11 2.20 1.72 -3.86
N GLY A 12 1.55 2.17 -2.77
CA GLY A 12 0.21 2.77 -2.83
C GLY A 12 0.17 4.03 -3.70
N ILE A 13 1.14 4.93 -3.57
CA ILE A 13 1.24 6.15 -4.38
C ILE A 13 1.48 5.81 -5.87
N VAL A 14 2.38 4.87 -6.15
CA VAL A 14 2.67 4.43 -7.52
C VAL A 14 1.43 3.83 -8.17
N LEU A 15 0.72 2.95 -7.46
CA LEU A 15 -0.52 2.33 -7.96
C LEU A 15 -1.62 3.36 -8.21
N TRP A 16 -1.75 4.35 -7.32
CA TRP A 16 -2.68 5.46 -7.50
C TRP A 16 -2.36 6.30 -8.75
N LYS A 17 -1.08 6.64 -8.95
CA LYS A 17 -0.64 7.37 -10.16
C LYS A 17 -0.87 6.56 -11.42
N PHE A 18 -0.58 5.26 -11.41
CA PHE A 18 -0.77 4.37 -12.54
C PHE A 18 -2.25 4.32 -12.97
N THR A 19 -3.17 4.13 -12.04
CA THR A 19 -4.61 4.10 -12.34
C THR A 19 -5.15 5.45 -12.82
N ARG A 20 -4.60 6.58 -12.35
CA ARG A 20 -4.94 7.91 -12.88
C ARG A 20 -4.43 8.10 -14.29
N ARG A 21 -3.20 7.69 -14.58
CA ARG A 21 -2.60 7.78 -15.91
C ARG A 21 -3.31 6.87 -16.92
N ALA A 22 -3.67 5.65 -16.51
CA ALA A 22 -4.45 4.73 -17.34
C ALA A 22 -5.83 5.32 -17.69
N ALA A 23 -6.50 5.97 -16.74
CA ALA A 23 -7.77 6.65 -16.97
C ALA A 23 -7.62 7.90 -17.87
N PHE A 24 -6.52 8.64 -17.74
CA PHE A 24 -6.23 9.79 -18.60
C PHE A 24 -5.95 9.37 -20.05
N ASN A 25 -5.06 8.38 -20.24
CA ASN A 25 -4.67 7.88 -21.57
C ASN A 25 -5.84 7.24 -22.35
N ARG A 26 -6.97 6.90 -21.70
CA ARG A 26 -8.15 6.35 -22.35
C ARG A 26 -9.04 7.44 -22.99
N ARG A 27 -8.95 8.68 -22.54
CA ARG A 27 -9.73 9.77 -23.11
C ARG A 27 -9.13 10.17 -24.46
N ASN A 28 -9.97 10.31 -25.49
CA ASN A 28 -9.54 10.80 -26.81
C ASN A 28 -9.24 12.31 -26.77
N GLU A 29 -8.92 12.90 -27.93
CA GLU A 29 -8.65 14.35 -28.07
C GLU A 29 -9.79 15.25 -27.57
N TYR A 30 -11.03 14.72 -27.52
CA TYR A 30 -12.22 15.42 -27.04
C TYR A 30 -12.56 15.10 -25.58
N GLY A 31 -11.71 14.38 -24.85
CA GLY A 31 -11.95 13.97 -23.47
C GLY A 31 -12.96 12.84 -23.31
N VAL A 32 -13.39 12.21 -24.42
CA VAL A 32 -14.42 11.17 -24.44
C VAL A 32 -13.77 9.78 -24.44
N GLU A 33 -14.28 8.89 -23.59
CA GLU A 33 -13.89 7.48 -23.59
C GLU A 33 -14.74 6.72 -24.62
N VAL A 34 -14.11 6.18 -25.66
CA VAL A 34 -14.79 5.31 -26.64
C VAL A 34 -14.67 3.85 -26.16
N PHE A 35 -15.80 3.17 -25.99
CA PHE A 35 -15.85 1.78 -25.60
C PHE A 35 -16.51 0.93 -26.68
N ASN A 36 -15.92 -0.22 -27.01
CA ASN A 36 -16.47 -1.14 -28.00
C ASN A 36 -17.75 -1.86 -27.53
N SER A 37 -17.98 -1.95 -26.21
CA SER A 37 -19.21 -2.51 -25.65
C SER A 37 -19.43 -2.05 -24.20
N TYR A 38 -20.69 -2.09 -23.76
CA TYR A 38 -21.08 -1.73 -22.40
C TYR A 38 -20.42 -2.63 -21.34
N GLY A 39 -20.31 -3.94 -21.61
CA GLY A 39 -19.63 -4.88 -20.70
C GLY A 39 -18.14 -4.56 -20.51
N HIS A 40 -17.44 -4.20 -21.59
CA HIS A 40 -16.04 -3.77 -21.50
C HIS A 40 -15.87 -2.48 -20.68
N MET A 41 -16.80 -1.53 -20.82
CA MET A 41 -16.82 -0.31 -20.01
C MET A 41 -17.00 -0.62 -18.52
N GLN A 42 -17.96 -1.48 -18.18
CA GLN A 42 -18.28 -1.81 -16.79
C GLN A 42 -17.13 -2.58 -16.11
N GLY A 43 -16.58 -3.61 -16.77
CA GLY A 43 -15.46 -4.39 -16.23
C GLY A 43 -14.21 -3.54 -16.00
N ARG A 44 -13.86 -2.67 -16.97
CA ARG A 44 -12.67 -1.82 -16.86
C ARG A 44 -12.82 -0.77 -15.77
N ARG A 45 -14.00 -0.16 -15.63
CA ARG A 45 -14.29 0.80 -14.54
C ARG A 45 -14.29 0.12 -13.18
N PHE A 46 -14.79 -1.11 -13.09
CA PHE A 46 -14.73 -1.90 -11.86
C PHE A 46 -13.29 -2.17 -11.44
N ILE A 47 -12.45 -2.66 -12.36
CA ILE A 47 -11.02 -2.91 -12.10
C ILE A 47 -10.31 -1.63 -11.65
N GLU A 48 -10.55 -0.49 -12.31
CA GLU A 48 -9.94 0.79 -11.91
C GLU A 48 -10.36 1.25 -10.51
N LYS A 49 -11.64 1.10 -10.16
CA LYS A 49 -12.12 1.41 -8.81
C LYS A 49 -11.47 0.49 -7.78
N THR A 50 -11.39 -0.80 -8.04
CA THR A 50 -10.77 -1.78 -7.14
C THR A 50 -9.27 -1.50 -6.96
N LEU A 51 -8.54 -1.19 -8.03
CA LEU A 51 -7.13 -0.83 -7.95
C LEU A 51 -6.90 0.49 -7.19
N ARG A 52 -7.76 1.49 -7.39
CA ARG A 52 -7.69 2.74 -6.61
C ARG A 52 -7.99 2.51 -5.13
N PHE A 53 -8.98 1.67 -4.82
CA PHE A 53 -9.29 1.31 -3.46
C PHE A 53 -8.13 0.57 -2.79
N GLY A 54 -7.53 -0.40 -3.49
CA GLY A 54 -6.31 -1.09 -3.04
C GLY A 54 -5.13 -0.14 -2.81
N ALA A 55 -4.95 0.86 -3.68
CA ALA A 55 -3.92 1.89 -3.51
C ALA A 55 -4.11 2.70 -2.22
N VAL A 56 -5.35 3.08 -1.89
CA VAL A 56 -5.67 3.79 -0.64
C VAL A 56 -5.39 2.90 0.57
N ILE A 57 -5.82 1.63 0.53
CA ILE A 57 -5.55 0.68 1.62
C ILE A 57 -4.05 0.55 1.87
N LEU A 58 -3.25 0.38 0.81
CA LEU A 58 -1.78 0.29 0.93
C LEU A 58 -1.17 1.50 1.64
N VAL A 59 -1.61 2.72 1.28
CA VAL A 59 -1.14 3.94 1.93
C VAL A 59 -1.57 3.96 3.41
N LEU A 60 -2.83 3.65 3.71
CA LEU A 60 -3.34 3.65 5.09
C LEU A 60 -2.63 2.62 5.97
N VAL A 61 -2.40 1.41 5.46
CA VAL A 61 -1.66 0.35 6.17
C VAL A 61 -0.21 0.78 6.41
N GLY A 62 0.45 1.35 5.39
CA GLY A 62 1.81 1.86 5.54
C GLY A 62 1.92 2.97 6.58
N ILE A 63 0.97 3.91 6.60
CA ILE A 63 0.87 4.97 7.61
C ILE A 63 0.60 4.36 9.00
N GLY A 64 -0.35 3.44 9.11
CA GLY A 64 -0.67 2.77 10.38
C GLY A 64 0.54 2.03 10.97
N HIS A 65 1.30 1.33 10.12
CA HIS A 65 2.52 0.65 10.54
C HIS A 65 3.66 1.62 10.90
N ALA A 66 3.69 2.82 10.31
CA ALA A 66 4.69 3.84 10.63
C ALA A 66 4.44 4.53 11.99
N ILE A 67 3.16 4.66 12.38
CA ILE A 67 2.75 5.37 13.60
C ILE A 67 2.54 4.39 14.77
N ALA A 68 2.31 3.10 14.48
CA ALA A 68 2.21 2.07 15.51
C ALA A 68 3.46 2.10 16.40
N PRO A 69 3.30 2.15 17.74
CA PRO A 69 4.44 2.11 18.63
C PRO A 69 5.22 0.84 18.32
N HIS A 70 6.50 1.02 17.95
CA HIS A 70 7.43 -0.09 17.90
C HIS A 70 7.41 -0.72 19.28
N GLN A 71 6.72 -1.84 19.44
CA GLN A 71 6.88 -2.68 20.62
C GLN A 71 8.33 -3.11 20.58
N GLY A 72 9.16 -2.33 21.28
CA GLY A 72 10.55 -2.60 21.47
C GLY A 72 10.63 -4.03 21.94
N SER A 73 11.38 -4.83 21.21
CA SER A 73 11.92 -6.07 21.71
C SER A 73 12.45 -5.81 23.13
N SER A 74 11.69 -6.21 24.15
CA SER A 74 12.21 -6.35 25.50
C SER A 74 13.26 -7.45 25.44
N SER A 75 14.49 -7.06 25.10
CA SER A 75 15.65 -7.92 25.13
C SER A 75 16.41 -7.66 26.41
N ALA A 76 16.66 -8.76 27.13
CA ALA A 76 17.68 -8.98 28.14
C ALA A 76 17.51 -8.34 29.53
N ALA A 77 17.17 -9.19 30.50
CA ALA A 77 17.94 -9.22 31.75
C ALA A 77 18.90 -10.41 31.68
N PRO A 78 20.22 -10.22 31.90
CA PRO A 78 21.14 -11.34 32.11
C PRO A 78 20.95 -11.81 33.54
N VAL A 79 20.45 -13.02 33.77
CA VAL A 79 20.56 -13.63 35.09
C VAL A 79 21.95 -14.26 35.18
N GLU A 80 22.80 -13.46 35.80
CA GLU A 80 24.12 -13.74 36.33
C GLU A 80 24.26 -15.18 36.85
N THR A 81 25.31 -15.84 36.35
CA THR A 81 25.79 -17.14 36.81
C THR A 81 26.13 -17.11 38.29
N SER A 82 25.27 -17.63 39.16
CA SER A 82 25.65 -17.98 40.53
C SER A 82 26.13 -19.43 40.58
N HIS A 83 27.44 -19.63 40.46
CA HIS A 83 28.09 -20.85 40.95
C HIS A 83 27.89 -20.96 42.47
N PRO A 84 27.33 -22.06 43.02
CA PRO A 84 27.50 -22.33 44.43
C PRO A 84 28.94 -22.76 44.69
N LYS A 85 29.63 -21.97 45.52
CA LYS A 85 30.96 -22.26 46.05
C LYS A 85 30.77 -23.15 47.30
N LYS A 86 31.34 -24.36 47.21
CA LYS A 86 31.58 -25.38 48.25
C LYS A 86 30.36 -26.14 48.79
#